data_AF-A0A0F9IJE4-F1
#
_entry.id   AF-A0A0F9IJE4-F1
#
_cell.length_a   1.000
_cell.length_b   1.000
_cell.length_c   1.000
_cell.angle_alpha   90.00
_cell.angle_beta   90.00
_cell.angle_gamma   90.00
#
_symmetry.space_group_name_H-M   'P 1'
#
loop_
_entity.id
_entity.type
_entity.pdbx_description
1 polymer ?
#
loop_
_entity_poly.entity_id
_entity_poly.type
_entity_poly.pdbx_seq_one_letter_code
_entity_poly.pdbx_strand_id
1 'polypeptide(L)'
;MSRIAIVFSAIVLVVQTGFAADLVTERWGDQKQCRHTRTVTFTDDTEGGGVVARFDLSALPKGARVHRARLLMVVRPDPAVATDGFMGLAGRPKMLWEIRQGPGPLAEPIVVRALAKAYAGKGGPQLTREALRLMGPRYTSFDATETVRAWASGELGNHGLWIRKTPHWDRDRTCLEITYDGVLKNPPSQVTGLKVFHRAGQVFLTFKEVNHPFAGAEEVTWEDLSEWQRKLDRGDVPQVSYRIYRHGEPITAANLRQAELLDEVPQLSALDERMIRSKWKGERLKEVRVKTAPVPRVLVEPKKELPLGVGVFVRSSVKEGRFYYAVTAALDGVENTRKFGPGNSLSKPLVE
;
A
#
# COMPACT_ATOMS: atom_id res chain seq x y z
N MET A 1 -5.68 -77.21 20.44
CA MET A 1 -5.23 -76.55 19.19
C MET A 1 -5.91 -75.18 19.10
N SER A 2 -5.30 -74.13 19.66
CA SER A 2 -5.85 -72.77 19.64
C SER A 2 -5.14 -71.94 18.57
N ARG A 3 -5.91 -71.43 17.60
CA ARG A 3 -5.42 -70.55 16.54
C ARG A 3 -5.45 -69.10 17.04
N ILE A 4 -4.27 -68.46 17.10
CA ILE A 4 -4.11 -67.03 17.37
C ILE A 4 -4.27 -66.30 16.03
N ALA A 5 -5.28 -65.43 15.93
CA ALA A 5 -5.47 -64.54 14.79
C ALA A 5 -4.70 -63.23 15.04
N ILE A 6 -3.66 -62.99 14.27
CA ILE A 6 -2.91 -61.72 14.27
C ILE A 6 -3.63 -60.76 13.31
N VAL A 7 -4.25 -59.72 13.87
CA VAL A 7 -4.85 -58.62 13.10
C VAL A 7 -3.76 -57.59 12.82
N PHE A 8 -3.29 -57.52 11.59
CA PHE A 8 -2.43 -56.43 11.12
C PHE A 8 -3.29 -55.18 10.87
N SER A 9 -3.26 -54.21 11.78
CA SER A 9 -3.76 -52.86 11.52
C SER A 9 -2.80 -52.13 10.58
N ALA A 10 -3.16 -52.05 9.30
CA ALA A 10 -2.47 -51.21 8.32
C ALA A 10 -2.67 -49.73 8.69
N ILE A 11 -1.63 -49.09 9.24
CA ILE A 11 -1.58 -47.64 9.42
C ILE A 11 -1.38 -47.02 8.03
N VAL A 12 -2.46 -46.54 7.42
CA VAL A 12 -2.39 -45.72 6.21
C VAL A 12 -1.90 -44.34 6.61
N LEU A 13 -0.60 -44.11 6.42
CA LEU A 13 0.01 -42.78 6.51
C LEU A 13 -0.49 -41.96 5.30
N VAL A 14 -1.62 -41.29 5.47
CA VAL A 14 -2.07 -40.27 4.51
C VAL A 14 -1.10 -39.10 4.63
N VAL A 15 -0.08 -39.09 3.76
CA VAL A 15 0.74 -37.91 3.54
C VAL A 15 -0.18 -36.88 2.89
N GLN A 16 -0.80 -36.02 3.70
CA GLN A 16 -1.48 -34.85 3.18
C GLN A 16 -0.42 -33.95 2.55
N THR A 17 -0.27 -34.06 1.23
CA THR A 17 0.38 -33.03 0.43
C THR A 17 -0.54 -31.81 0.45
N GLY A 18 -0.51 -31.09 1.58
CA GLY A 18 -1.20 -29.82 1.70
C GLY A 18 -0.62 -28.91 0.63
N PHE A 19 -1.41 -28.62 -0.42
CA PHE A 19 -1.09 -27.54 -1.32
C PHE A 19 -0.95 -26.29 -0.46
N ALA A 20 0.27 -25.78 -0.36
CA ALA A 20 0.53 -24.55 0.38
C ALA A 20 -0.35 -23.45 -0.26
N ALA A 21 -1.27 -22.90 0.51
CA ALA A 21 -2.09 -21.80 0.06
C ALA A 21 -1.19 -20.63 -0.38
N ASP A 22 -1.60 -19.91 -1.41
CA ASP A 22 -0.91 -18.69 -1.79
C ASP A 22 -1.18 -17.59 -0.77
N LEU A 23 -0.28 -16.62 -0.72
CA LEU A 23 -0.53 -15.37 -0.01
C LEU A 23 -1.32 -14.43 -0.92
N VAL A 24 -2.62 -14.28 -0.69
CA VAL A 24 -3.48 -13.39 -1.49
C VAL A 24 -3.59 -12.04 -0.79
N THR A 25 -3.40 -10.93 -1.50
CA THR A 25 -3.77 -9.59 -1.01
C THR A 25 -4.83 -8.99 -1.90
N GLU A 26 -5.92 -8.50 -1.32
CA GLU A 26 -7.04 -7.87 -2.03
C GLU A 26 -7.58 -6.65 -1.25
N ARG A 27 -8.39 -5.82 -1.91
CA ARG A 27 -8.98 -4.59 -1.35
C ARG A 27 -10.51 -4.61 -1.38
N TRP A 28 -11.10 -4.18 -0.28
CA TRP A 28 -12.54 -3.96 -0.06
C TRP A 28 -12.79 -2.46 0.12
N GLY A 29 -13.68 -1.90 -0.68
CA GLY A 29 -14.06 -0.48 -0.61
C GLY A 29 -14.97 -0.09 -1.78
N ASP A 30 -15.05 1.20 -2.07
CA ASP A 30 -15.90 1.74 -3.15
C ASP A 30 -15.11 2.23 -4.38
N GLN A 31 -13.78 2.30 -4.27
CA GLN A 31 -12.92 2.67 -5.39
C GLN A 31 -12.98 1.64 -6.52
N LYS A 32 -12.86 2.11 -7.77
CA LYS A 32 -12.70 1.23 -8.95
C LYS A 32 -11.48 0.31 -8.86
N GLN A 33 -10.46 0.74 -8.13
CA GLN A 33 -9.22 0.00 -7.87
C GLN A 33 -9.36 -1.03 -6.74
N CYS A 34 -10.54 -1.16 -6.11
CA CYS A 34 -10.79 -2.25 -5.17
C CYS A 34 -11.17 -3.52 -5.93
N ARG A 35 -10.66 -4.67 -5.50
CA ARG A 35 -11.06 -5.97 -6.03
C ARG A 35 -12.54 -6.25 -5.74
N HIS A 36 -12.99 -5.84 -4.55
CA HIS A 36 -14.35 -5.97 -4.08
C HIS A 36 -14.96 -4.58 -3.91
N THR A 37 -15.62 -4.09 -4.96
CA THR A 37 -16.24 -2.75 -4.97
C THR A 37 -17.62 -2.75 -4.32
N ARG A 38 -18.07 -1.58 -3.82
CA ARG A 38 -19.37 -1.41 -3.13
C ARG A 38 -19.48 -2.27 -1.88
N THR A 39 -18.35 -2.49 -1.22
CA THR A 39 -18.28 -3.31 -0.01
C THR A 39 -18.12 -2.48 1.25
N VAL A 40 -18.05 -1.14 1.18
CA VAL A 40 -18.04 -0.31 2.38
C VAL A 40 -19.33 0.49 2.49
N THR A 41 -19.85 0.61 3.72
CA THR A 41 -20.95 1.50 4.05
C THR A 41 -20.54 2.41 5.19
N PHE A 42 -21.01 3.66 5.16
CA PHE A 42 -20.70 4.66 6.17
C PHE A 42 -21.96 5.08 6.90
N THR A 43 -21.92 5.11 8.23
CA THR A 43 -23.02 5.60 9.07
C THR A 43 -22.48 6.67 10.01
N ASP A 44 -23.00 7.88 9.92
CA ASP A 44 -22.59 8.97 10.80
C ASP A 44 -23.04 8.69 12.24
N ASP A 45 -22.13 8.92 13.18
CA ASP A 45 -22.38 8.87 14.62
C ASP A 45 -22.59 10.31 15.10
N THR A 46 -23.86 10.72 15.08
CA THR A 46 -24.27 12.10 15.41
C THR A 46 -24.08 12.44 16.88
N GLU A 47 -23.99 11.45 17.77
CA GLU A 47 -23.83 11.65 19.21
C GLU A 47 -22.35 11.61 19.62
N GLY A 48 -21.57 10.66 19.10
CA GLY A 48 -20.15 10.48 19.42
C GLY A 48 -19.18 11.24 18.52
N GLY A 49 -19.67 11.94 17.48
CA GLY A 49 -18.83 12.78 16.62
C GLY A 49 -17.88 11.98 15.73
N GLY A 50 -18.37 10.89 15.15
CA GLY A 50 -17.58 10.01 14.28
C GLY A 50 -18.38 9.43 13.13
N VAL A 51 -17.81 8.40 12.49
CA VAL A 51 -18.41 7.66 11.39
C VAL A 51 -18.08 6.20 11.56
N VAL A 52 -19.06 5.32 11.42
CA VAL A 52 -18.85 3.88 11.36
C VAL A 52 -18.70 3.44 9.91
N ALA A 53 -17.53 2.93 9.55
CA ALA A 53 -17.24 2.29 8.27
C ALA A 53 -17.39 0.77 8.43
N ARG A 54 -18.36 0.17 7.73
CA ARG A 54 -18.61 -1.28 7.77
C ARG A 54 -18.28 -1.91 6.42
N PHE A 55 -17.39 -2.89 6.43
CA PHE A 55 -16.95 -3.62 5.25
C PHE A 55 -17.72 -4.95 5.10
N ASP A 56 -18.24 -5.26 3.92
CA ASP A 56 -18.75 -6.58 3.57
C ASP A 56 -17.58 -7.50 3.20
N LEU A 57 -17.32 -8.46 4.09
CA LEU A 57 -16.24 -9.44 3.95
C LEU A 57 -16.74 -10.79 3.43
N SER A 58 -17.93 -10.86 2.83
CA SER A 58 -18.51 -12.10 2.29
C SER A 58 -17.62 -12.80 1.26
N ALA A 59 -16.77 -12.05 0.55
CA ALA A 59 -15.80 -12.59 -0.41
C ALA A 59 -14.53 -13.18 0.24
N LEU A 60 -14.26 -12.89 1.52
CA LEU A 60 -13.16 -13.50 2.25
C LEU A 60 -13.55 -14.95 2.60
N PRO A 61 -12.73 -15.97 2.25
CA PRO A 61 -13.07 -17.35 2.57
C PRO A 61 -13.32 -17.56 4.07
N LYS A 62 -14.34 -18.34 4.42
CA LYS A 62 -14.65 -18.64 5.82
C LYS A 62 -13.46 -19.32 6.49
N GLY A 63 -13.04 -18.78 7.64
CA GLY A 63 -11.86 -19.29 8.35
C GLY A 63 -10.53 -18.99 7.64
N ALA A 64 -10.52 -18.06 6.68
CA ALA A 64 -9.29 -17.61 6.05
C ALA A 64 -8.27 -17.16 7.11
N ARG A 65 -7.04 -17.67 6.99
CA ARG A 65 -5.95 -17.23 7.86
C ARG A 65 -5.46 -15.88 7.38
N VAL A 66 -5.83 -14.83 8.10
CA VAL A 66 -5.41 -13.45 7.82
C VAL A 66 -4.01 -13.23 8.38
N HIS A 67 -3.09 -12.80 7.52
CA HIS A 67 -1.70 -12.50 7.91
C HIS A 67 -1.49 -11.03 8.21
N ARG A 68 -2.13 -10.15 7.43
CA ARG A 68 -2.04 -8.70 7.56
C ARG A 68 -3.35 -8.07 7.10
N ALA A 69 -3.81 -7.04 7.80
CA ALA A 69 -4.87 -6.18 7.28
C ALA A 69 -4.56 -4.72 7.60
N ARG A 70 -4.84 -3.82 6.65
CA ARG A 70 -4.64 -2.39 6.83
C ARG A 70 -5.84 -1.60 6.33
N LEU A 71 -6.28 -0.64 7.13
CA LEU A 71 -7.26 0.36 6.71
C LEU A 71 -6.50 1.51 6.04
N LEU A 72 -6.65 1.66 4.73
CA LEU A 72 -6.12 2.79 3.99
C LEU A 72 -7.15 3.93 4.05
N MET A 73 -6.68 5.10 4.50
CA MET A 73 -7.48 6.31 4.57
C MET A 73 -6.76 7.44 3.85
N VAL A 74 -7.49 8.19 3.03
CA VAL A 74 -6.96 9.39 2.38
C VAL A 74 -7.55 10.60 3.07
N VAL A 75 -6.70 11.41 3.68
CA VAL A 75 -7.07 12.73 4.22
C VAL A 75 -6.50 13.77 3.28
N ARG A 76 -7.38 14.57 2.67
CA ARG A 76 -6.95 15.64 1.77
C ARG A 76 -6.43 16.82 2.58
N PRO A 77 -5.49 17.61 2.06
CA PRO A 77 -5.14 18.90 2.64
C PRO A 77 -6.40 19.78 2.77
N ASP A 78 -6.46 20.59 3.81
CA ASP A 78 -7.52 21.59 3.96
C ASP A 78 -7.47 22.56 2.76
N PRO A 79 -8.56 22.72 1.99
CA PRO A 79 -8.61 23.66 0.88
C PRO A 79 -8.34 25.11 1.31
N ALA A 80 -8.59 25.49 2.58
CA ALA A 80 -8.25 26.82 3.08
C ALA A 80 -6.73 27.01 3.23
N VAL A 81 -6.00 25.97 3.62
CA VAL A 81 -4.53 25.97 3.65
C VAL A 81 -3.96 25.93 2.22
N ALA A 82 -4.68 25.34 1.28
CA ALA A 82 -4.31 25.33 -0.13
C ALA A 82 -4.38 26.73 -0.80
N THR A 83 -5.11 27.68 -0.22
CA THR A 83 -5.34 29.02 -0.81
C THR A 83 -4.42 30.12 -0.29
N ASP A 84 -3.89 30.03 0.94
CA ASP A 84 -3.24 31.18 1.60
C ASP A 84 -1.75 31.40 1.28
N GLY A 85 -1.11 30.54 0.49
CA GLY A 85 0.33 30.64 0.23
C GLY A 85 0.75 31.14 -1.15
N PHE A 86 -0.01 30.82 -2.22
CA PHE A 86 0.40 31.11 -3.60
C PHE A 86 -0.80 30.99 -4.54
N MET A 87 -1.76 31.93 -4.44
CA MET A 87 -2.73 32.13 -5.53
C MET A 87 -1.97 32.61 -6.77
N GLY A 88 -1.68 31.68 -7.68
CA GLY A 88 -1.30 32.03 -9.05
C GLY A 88 -2.45 32.80 -9.71
N LEU A 89 -2.08 33.74 -10.59
CA LEU A 89 -2.91 34.70 -11.35
C LEU A 89 -4.15 34.16 -12.13
N ALA A 90 -4.53 32.89 -11.99
CA ALA A 90 -5.57 32.25 -12.80
C ALA A 90 -6.76 31.66 -12.00
N GLY A 91 -6.89 31.90 -10.69
CA GLY A 91 -8.10 31.55 -9.93
C GLY A 91 -8.47 30.06 -9.92
N ARG A 92 -7.52 29.17 -10.23
CA ARG A 92 -7.72 27.71 -10.13
C ARG A 92 -7.10 27.21 -8.84
N PRO A 93 -7.80 26.38 -8.05
CA PRO A 93 -7.19 25.70 -6.92
C PRO A 93 -6.01 24.88 -7.46
N LYS A 94 -4.80 25.21 -7.02
CA LYS A 94 -3.64 24.36 -7.27
C LYS A 94 -3.95 23.01 -6.65
N MET A 95 -4.02 21.96 -7.48
CA MET A 95 -4.13 20.59 -7.00
C MET A 95 -2.91 20.31 -6.12
N LEU A 96 -3.15 20.33 -4.81
CA LEU A 96 -2.15 20.39 -3.75
C LEU A 96 -1.59 19.00 -3.47
N TRP A 97 -0.81 18.46 -4.40
CA TRP A 97 0.13 17.38 -4.12
C TRP A 97 1.57 17.92 -3.94
N GLU A 98 1.74 19.25 -3.99
CA GLU A 98 3.04 19.95 -4.09
C GLU A 98 3.91 19.96 -2.81
N ILE A 99 3.43 19.48 -1.66
CA ILE A 99 4.32 19.13 -0.54
C ILE A 99 3.78 17.83 0.06
N ARG A 100 4.56 16.75 -0.01
CA ARG A 100 4.31 15.53 0.78
C ARG A 100 4.57 15.71 2.28
N GLN A 101 5.00 16.89 2.70
CA GLN A 101 4.67 17.33 4.05
C GLN A 101 3.19 17.61 3.97
N GLY A 102 2.37 16.70 4.51
CA GLY A 102 0.92 16.83 4.49
C GLY A 102 0.47 18.19 5.05
N PRO A 103 -0.84 18.43 5.20
CA PRO A 103 -1.26 19.48 6.12
C PRO A 103 -0.41 19.35 7.38
N GLY A 104 0.11 20.47 7.91
CA GLY A 104 0.85 20.47 9.17
C GLY A 104 0.13 19.58 10.19
N PRO A 105 0.83 19.05 11.20
CA PRO A 105 0.32 17.98 12.06
C PRO A 105 -1.16 18.21 12.38
N LEU A 106 -2.01 17.23 12.06
CA LEU A 106 -3.45 17.36 12.24
C LEU A 106 -3.71 17.90 13.65
N ALA A 107 -4.58 18.91 13.78
CA ALA A 107 -4.91 19.53 15.06
C ALA A 107 -5.32 18.48 16.11
N GLU A 108 -5.92 17.39 15.64
CA GLU A 108 -6.19 16.20 16.44
C GLU A 108 -5.76 14.92 15.71
N PRO A 109 -5.27 13.89 16.43
CA PRO A 109 -4.90 12.62 15.81
C PRO A 109 -6.11 11.90 15.21
N ILE A 110 -5.95 11.17 14.13
CA ILE A 110 -7.02 10.29 13.65
C ILE A 110 -7.12 9.10 14.60
N VAL A 111 -8.32 8.81 15.09
CA VAL A 111 -8.59 7.68 15.98
C VAL A 111 -9.54 6.74 15.27
N VAL A 112 -9.12 5.47 15.16
CA VAL A 112 -9.93 4.39 14.59
C VAL A 112 -10.06 3.29 15.63
N ARG A 113 -11.27 2.80 15.88
CA ARG A 113 -11.54 1.70 16.83
C ARG A 113 -12.52 0.70 16.23
N ALA A 114 -12.34 -0.58 16.50
CA ALA A 114 -13.35 -1.58 16.12
C ALA A 114 -14.58 -1.46 17.01
N LEU A 115 -15.76 -1.75 16.45
CA LEU A 115 -16.99 -1.84 17.25
C LEU A 115 -17.06 -3.18 17.97
N ALA A 116 -17.38 -3.14 19.27
CA ALA A 116 -17.64 -4.31 20.10
C ALA A 116 -19.05 -4.89 19.89
N LYS A 117 -20.02 -4.06 19.44
CA LYS A 117 -21.39 -4.47 19.10
C LYS A 117 -21.90 -3.73 17.87
N ALA A 118 -22.94 -4.28 17.25
CA ALA A 118 -23.63 -3.61 16.15
C ALA A 118 -24.12 -2.21 16.57
N TYR A 119 -23.87 -1.22 15.72
CA TYR A 119 -24.33 0.16 15.93
C TYR A 119 -25.59 0.42 15.12
N ALA A 120 -26.65 0.88 15.79
CA ALA A 120 -27.96 1.14 15.19
C ALA A 120 -28.18 2.61 14.79
N GLY A 121 -27.13 3.45 14.85
CA GLY A 121 -27.22 4.88 14.53
C GLY A 121 -27.69 5.78 15.68
N LYS A 122 -27.86 5.25 16.91
CA LYS A 122 -28.29 5.98 18.12
C LYS A 122 -27.58 5.42 19.36
N GLY A 123 -27.43 6.24 20.41
CA GLY A 123 -26.96 5.81 21.73
C GLY A 123 -25.45 5.63 21.89
N GLY A 124 -24.65 6.25 21.01
CA GLY A 124 -23.21 6.08 20.93
C GLY A 124 -22.74 4.67 20.54
N PRO A 125 -21.64 4.52 19.79
CA PRO A 125 -21.12 3.22 19.41
C PRO A 125 -20.39 2.56 20.60
N GLN A 126 -20.62 1.26 20.80
CA GLN A 126 -19.84 0.48 21.76
C GLN A 126 -18.52 0.08 21.11
N LEU A 127 -17.43 0.72 21.53
CA LEU A 127 -16.11 0.54 20.94
C LEU A 127 -15.30 -0.49 21.72
N THR A 128 -14.42 -1.19 21.02
CA THR A 128 -13.30 -1.89 21.64
C THR A 128 -12.38 -0.88 22.34
N ARG A 129 -11.61 -1.38 23.33
CA ARG A 129 -10.75 -0.52 24.15
C ARG A 129 -9.60 0.08 23.36
N GLU A 130 -9.02 -0.69 22.45
CA GLU A 130 -7.78 -0.34 21.75
C GLU A 130 -8.08 0.37 20.41
N ALA A 131 -7.34 1.44 20.14
CA ALA A 131 -7.34 2.08 18.84
C ALA A 131 -6.40 1.34 17.89
N LEU A 132 -6.75 1.33 16.60
CA LEU A 132 -5.88 0.78 15.57
C LEU A 132 -4.58 1.61 15.52
N ARG A 133 -3.46 0.92 15.33
CA ARG A 133 -2.14 1.55 15.29
C ARG A 133 -1.88 2.16 13.92
N LEU A 134 -1.45 3.42 13.87
CA LEU A 134 -0.99 4.04 12.63
C LEU A 134 0.31 3.39 12.14
N MET A 135 0.37 3.00 10.86
CA MET A 135 1.48 2.24 10.28
C MET A 135 2.50 3.16 9.60
N GLY A 136 3.75 3.09 10.07
CA GLY A 136 4.89 3.67 9.36
C GLY A 136 5.28 2.89 8.08
N PRO A 137 6.25 3.38 7.29
CA PRO A 137 6.96 4.64 7.50
C PRO A 137 6.18 5.86 6.98
N ARG A 138 5.13 5.65 6.17
CA ARG A 138 4.37 6.74 5.53
C ARG A 138 3.20 7.27 6.36
N TYR A 139 2.75 6.51 7.36
CA TYR A 139 1.63 6.90 8.22
C TYR A 139 0.33 7.17 7.44
N THR A 140 0.10 6.40 6.38
CA THR A 140 -1.09 6.51 5.49
C THR A 140 -2.12 5.40 5.70
N SER A 141 -1.92 4.53 6.69
CA SER A 141 -2.82 3.42 6.97
C SER A 141 -2.79 3.02 8.43
N PHE A 142 -3.85 2.35 8.89
CA PHE A 142 -3.96 1.78 10.24
C PHE A 142 -3.87 0.26 10.18
N ASP A 143 -3.15 -0.34 11.12
CA ASP A 143 -3.08 -1.78 11.29
C ASP A 143 -4.41 -2.30 11.83
N ALA A 144 -5.11 -3.08 10.99
CA ALA A 144 -6.39 -3.70 11.30
C ALA A 144 -6.25 -5.23 11.44
N THR A 145 -5.02 -5.75 11.52
CA THR A 145 -4.75 -7.19 11.40
C THR A 145 -5.50 -8.01 12.46
N GLU A 146 -5.39 -7.67 13.74
CA GLU A 146 -6.04 -8.45 14.80
C GLU A 146 -7.57 -8.31 14.75
N THR A 147 -8.09 -7.12 14.43
CA THR A 147 -9.53 -6.90 14.25
C THR A 147 -10.10 -7.78 13.13
N VAL A 148 -9.44 -7.81 11.97
CA VAL A 148 -9.89 -8.60 10.82
C VAL A 148 -9.71 -10.10 11.07
N ARG A 149 -8.67 -10.53 11.82
CA ARG A 149 -8.55 -11.93 12.28
C ARG A 149 -9.70 -12.33 13.20
N ALA A 150 -10.07 -11.48 14.16
CA ALA A 150 -11.20 -11.73 15.05
C ALA A 150 -12.53 -11.81 14.27
N TRP A 151 -12.71 -10.98 13.23
CA TRP A 151 -13.87 -11.07 12.33
C TRP A 151 -13.87 -12.36 11.50
N ALA A 152 -12.73 -12.73 10.91
CA ALA A 152 -12.61 -13.90 10.04
C ALA A 152 -12.77 -15.24 10.81
N SER A 153 -12.35 -15.27 12.08
CA SER A 153 -12.50 -16.42 12.98
C SER A 153 -13.89 -16.49 13.64
N GLY A 154 -14.64 -15.39 13.66
CA GLY A 154 -15.93 -15.29 14.35
C GLY A 154 -15.83 -14.97 15.84
N GLU A 155 -14.63 -14.72 16.38
CA GLU A 155 -14.42 -14.24 17.75
C GLU A 155 -15.09 -12.87 17.97
N LEU A 156 -15.09 -12.02 16.93
CA LEU A 156 -15.74 -10.72 16.95
C LEU A 156 -16.71 -10.61 15.77
N GLY A 157 -17.91 -10.09 16.01
CA GLY A 157 -18.83 -9.72 14.93
C GLY A 157 -18.26 -8.58 14.09
N ASN A 158 -18.33 -8.69 12.77
CA ASN A 158 -17.97 -7.58 11.87
C ASN A 158 -19.05 -6.47 11.92
N HIS A 159 -18.93 -5.64 12.96
CA HIS A 159 -19.79 -4.49 13.23
C HIS A 159 -19.21 -3.18 12.66
N GLY A 160 -18.04 -3.23 12.04
CA GLY A 160 -17.36 -2.08 11.42
C GLY A 160 -16.27 -1.45 12.28
N LEU A 161 -15.71 -0.37 11.76
CA LEU A 161 -14.70 0.48 12.39
C LEU A 161 -15.30 1.86 12.61
N TRP A 162 -15.27 2.33 13.86
CA TRP A 162 -15.58 3.71 14.17
C TRP A 162 -14.35 4.58 13.94
N ILE A 163 -14.54 5.67 13.22
CA ILE A 163 -13.52 6.62 12.82
C ILE A 163 -13.95 7.97 13.40
N ARG A 164 -13.12 8.55 14.26
CA ARG A 164 -13.37 9.90 14.78
C ARG A 164 -13.48 10.89 13.63
N LYS A 165 -14.38 11.87 13.73
CA LYS A 165 -14.56 12.91 12.72
C LYS A 165 -13.21 13.52 12.34
N THR A 166 -12.82 13.28 11.09
CA THR A 166 -11.54 13.69 10.54
C THR A 166 -11.82 14.66 9.39
N PRO A 167 -11.42 15.95 9.51
CA PRO A 167 -11.60 16.92 8.44
C PRO A 167 -11.00 16.44 7.12
N HIS A 168 -11.69 16.69 6.00
CA HIS A 168 -11.22 16.37 4.65
C HIS A 168 -10.89 14.89 4.39
N TRP A 169 -11.39 13.98 5.23
CA TRP A 169 -11.33 12.55 4.96
C TRP A 169 -12.17 12.20 3.72
N ASP A 170 -11.51 11.57 2.76
CA ASP A 170 -12.08 11.07 1.52
C ASP A 170 -12.64 9.66 1.73
N ARG A 171 -13.94 9.58 2.06
CA ARG A 171 -14.65 8.31 2.34
C ARG A 171 -14.60 7.38 1.14
N ASP A 172 -14.81 7.91 -0.06
CA ASP A 172 -14.81 7.16 -1.32
C ASP A 172 -13.46 6.50 -1.59
N ARG A 173 -12.38 7.06 -1.04
CA ARG A 173 -11.03 6.51 -1.14
C ARG A 173 -10.60 5.60 0.01
N THR A 174 -11.51 5.33 0.94
CA THR A 174 -11.24 4.41 2.05
C THR A 174 -11.37 2.98 1.59
N CYS A 175 -10.35 2.16 1.88
CA CYS A 175 -10.41 0.74 1.62
C CYS A 175 -9.73 -0.06 2.73
N LEU A 176 -10.25 -1.26 2.96
CA LEU A 176 -9.63 -2.27 3.79
C LEU A 176 -8.85 -3.21 2.88
N GLU A 177 -7.54 -3.31 3.07
CA GLU A 177 -6.71 -4.27 2.36
C GLU A 177 -6.38 -5.44 3.28
N ILE A 178 -6.58 -6.66 2.79
CA ILE A 178 -6.40 -7.88 3.58
C ILE A 178 -5.47 -8.82 2.82
N THR A 179 -4.44 -9.29 3.51
CA THR A 179 -3.52 -10.35 3.08
C THR A 179 -3.86 -11.64 3.84
N TYR A 180 -4.17 -12.74 3.14
CA TYR A 180 -4.64 -14.00 3.73
C TYR A 180 -4.22 -15.24 2.91
N ASP A 181 -4.36 -16.43 3.50
CA ASP A 181 -4.16 -17.71 2.80
C ASP A 181 -5.30 -17.98 1.80
N GLY A 182 -4.99 -18.09 0.51
CA GLY A 182 -6.00 -18.30 -0.54
C GLY A 182 -5.42 -18.85 -1.85
N VAL A 183 -6.15 -18.62 -2.94
CA VAL A 183 -5.71 -18.97 -4.30
C VAL A 183 -5.61 -17.70 -5.13
N LEU A 184 -4.39 -17.30 -5.48
CA LEU A 184 -4.17 -16.08 -6.25
C LEU A 184 -4.55 -16.29 -7.72
N LYS A 185 -5.69 -15.71 -8.13
CA LYS A 185 -6.14 -15.75 -9.53
C LYS A 185 -5.55 -14.57 -10.29
N ASN A 186 -5.03 -14.83 -11.49
CA ASN A 186 -4.50 -13.82 -12.41
C ASN A 186 -3.48 -12.87 -11.75
N PRO A 187 -2.37 -13.38 -11.20
CA PRO A 187 -1.34 -12.53 -10.59
C PRO A 187 -0.83 -11.49 -11.62
N PRO A 188 -0.63 -10.22 -11.23
CA PRO A 188 -0.07 -9.22 -12.13
C PRO A 188 1.35 -9.57 -12.57
N SER A 189 1.86 -8.90 -13.60
CA SER A 189 3.27 -9.00 -13.98
C SER A 189 4.19 -8.71 -12.78
N GLN A 190 5.33 -9.40 -12.71
CA GLN A 190 6.28 -9.21 -11.64
C GLN A 190 7.36 -8.20 -12.03
N VAL A 191 7.88 -7.49 -11.04
CA VAL A 191 9.10 -6.67 -11.17
C VAL A 191 10.27 -7.49 -11.70
N THR A 192 11.20 -6.85 -12.40
CA THR A 192 12.46 -7.48 -12.86
C THR A 192 13.64 -6.52 -12.64
N GLY A 193 14.87 -7.00 -12.85
CA GLY A 193 16.06 -6.14 -12.78
C GLY A 193 16.35 -5.54 -11.40
N LEU A 194 15.92 -6.18 -10.31
CA LEU A 194 16.22 -5.75 -8.96
C LEU A 194 17.74 -5.66 -8.74
N LYS A 195 18.19 -4.48 -8.35
CA LYS A 195 19.54 -4.22 -7.85
C LYS A 195 19.43 -3.61 -6.46
N VAL A 196 20.29 -4.08 -5.57
CA VAL A 196 20.31 -3.65 -4.17
C VAL A 196 21.75 -3.38 -3.77
N PHE A 197 22.01 -2.23 -3.17
CA PHE A 197 23.31 -1.89 -2.63
C PHE A 197 23.19 -1.03 -1.38
N HIS A 198 24.22 -1.08 -0.53
CA HIS A 198 24.34 -0.29 0.68
C HIS A 198 25.49 0.71 0.52
N ARG A 199 25.25 1.98 0.84
CA ARG A 199 26.27 3.03 0.79
C ARG A 199 25.94 4.13 1.80
N ALA A 200 26.93 4.51 2.61
CA ALA A 200 26.82 5.62 3.57
C ALA A 200 25.61 5.49 4.53
N GLY A 201 25.38 4.29 5.08
CA GLY A 201 24.28 4.04 6.02
C GLY A 201 22.90 3.98 5.35
N GLN A 202 22.82 3.97 4.02
CA GLN A 202 21.58 3.91 3.26
C GLN A 202 21.54 2.71 2.33
N VAL A 203 20.39 2.05 2.30
CA VAL A 203 20.07 0.95 1.40
C VAL A 203 19.30 1.51 0.21
N PHE A 204 19.80 1.23 -0.98
CA PHE A 204 19.20 1.63 -2.26
C PHE A 204 18.71 0.38 -2.99
N LEU A 205 17.46 0.41 -3.40
CA LEU A 205 16.86 -0.58 -4.29
C LEU A 205 16.45 0.12 -5.58
N THR A 206 16.83 -0.45 -6.72
CA THR A 206 16.32 -0.05 -8.03
C THR A 206 15.78 -1.26 -8.75
N PHE A 207 14.72 -1.09 -9.53
CA PHE A 207 14.08 -2.21 -10.21
C PHE A 207 13.31 -1.75 -11.45
N LYS A 208 13.08 -2.63 -12.43
CA LYS A 208 12.28 -2.32 -13.61
C LYS A 208 10.79 -2.35 -13.25
N GLU A 209 10.13 -1.21 -13.43
CA GLU A 209 8.71 -1.02 -13.19
C GLU A 209 7.87 -1.86 -14.18
N VAL A 210 6.81 -2.48 -13.67
CA VAL A 210 5.81 -3.14 -14.51
C VAL A 210 4.86 -2.10 -15.11
N ASN A 211 4.45 -2.30 -16.37
CA ASN A 211 3.48 -1.46 -17.07
C ASN A 211 3.79 0.05 -16.99
N HIS A 212 5.07 0.43 -17.11
CA HIS A 212 5.47 1.84 -17.03
C HIS A 212 4.78 2.68 -18.11
N PRO A 213 4.04 3.74 -17.76
CA PRO A 213 3.18 4.47 -18.69
C PRO A 213 3.96 5.23 -19.77
N PHE A 214 5.24 5.52 -19.53
CA PHE A 214 6.13 6.21 -20.47
C PHE A 214 7.24 5.27 -20.98
N ALA A 215 6.97 3.96 -21.05
CA ALA A 215 7.95 3.02 -21.59
C ALA A 215 8.34 3.40 -23.03
N GLY A 216 9.65 3.52 -23.29
CA GLY A 216 10.19 3.91 -24.60
C GLY A 216 10.33 5.42 -24.84
N ALA A 217 9.82 6.27 -23.94
CA ALA A 217 10.10 7.69 -23.99
C ALA A 217 11.54 7.98 -23.53
N GLU A 218 12.16 9.04 -24.08
CA GLU A 218 13.46 9.54 -23.62
C GLU A 218 13.31 10.48 -22.41
N GLU A 219 12.24 11.28 -22.43
CA GLU A 219 11.89 12.27 -21.41
C GLU A 219 10.38 12.23 -21.11
N VAL A 220 10.01 12.70 -19.92
CA VAL A 220 8.62 12.88 -19.49
C VAL A 220 8.46 14.32 -19.06
N THR A 221 7.49 15.05 -19.61
CA THR A 221 7.24 16.44 -19.23
C THR A 221 6.29 16.52 -18.03
N TRP A 222 6.21 17.70 -17.42
CA TRP A 222 5.25 17.98 -16.35
C TRP A 222 3.79 17.82 -16.80
N GLU A 223 3.49 18.14 -18.06
CA GLU A 223 2.15 17.96 -18.63
C GLU A 223 1.80 16.48 -18.76
N ASP A 224 2.73 15.65 -19.26
CA ASP A 224 2.56 14.19 -19.38
C ASP A 224 2.28 13.55 -18.02
N LEU A 225 3.11 13.87 -17.02
CA LEU A 225 2.97 13.35 -15.67
C LEU A 225 1.63 13.78 -15.04
N SER A 226 1.26 15.06 -15.20
CA SER A 226 0.00 15.59 -14.68
C SER A 226 -1.24 14.97 -15.35
N GLU A 227 -1.17 14.68 -16.65
CA GLU A 227 -2.25 13.97 -17.34
C GLU A 227 -2.37 12.53 -16.84
N TRP A 228 -1.26 11.82 -16.74
CA TRP A 228 -1.25 10.45 -16.24
C TRP A 228 -1.78 10.36 -14.80
N GLN A 229 -1.34 11.26 -13.91
CA GLN A 229 -1.83 11.30 -12.53
C GLN A 229 -3.34 11.55 -12.47
N ARG A 230 -3.88 12.44 -13.30
CA ARG A 230 -5.33 12.67 -13.41
C ARG A 230 -6.08 11.41 -13.88
N LYS A 231 -5.50 10.62 -14.79
CA LYS A 231 -6.08 9.33 -15.20
C LYS A 231 -6.08 8.34 -14.04
N LEU A 232 -5.00 8.28 -13.27
CA LEU A 232 -4.89 7.42 -12.10
C LEU A 232 -5.93 7.80 -11.03
N ASP A 233 -6.08 9.09 -10.74
CA ASP A 233 -7.04 9.60 -9.74
C ASP A 233 -8.51 9.32 -10.12
N ARG A 234 -8.84 9.35 -11.41
CA ARG A 234 -10.18 8.96 -11.92
C ARG A 234 -10.40 7.44 -11.99
N GLY A 235 -9.35 6.66 -11.78
CA GLY A 235 -9.33 5.21 -11.97
C GLY A 235 -9.50 4.80 -13.44
N ASP A 236 -9.01 5.62 -14.37
CA ASP A 236 -8.99 5.31 -15.80
C ASP A 236 -7.80 4.41 -16.18
N VAL A 237 -6.77 4.38 -15.33
CA VAL A 237 -5.61 3.49 -15.44
C VAL A 237 -5.42 2.76 -14.11
N PRO A 238 -4.91 1.52 -14.12
CA PRO A 238 -4.74 0.75 -12.91
C PRO A 238 -3.63 1.35 -12.03
N GLN A 239 -3.80 1.23 -10.72
CA GLN A 239 -2.79 1.64 -9.74
C GLN A 239 -1.73 0.56 -9.61
N VAL A 240 -0.48 0.89 -9.98
CA VAL A 240 0.68 0.03 -9.71
C VAL A 240 1.42 0.56 -8.47
N SER A 241 1.74 -0.36 -7.56
CA SER A 241 2.59 -0.12 -6.40
C SER A 241 3.60 -1.25 -6.23
N TYR A 242 4.70 -0.97 -5.55
CA TYR A 242 5.77 -1.92 -5.31
C TYR A 242 5.99 -2.10 -3.82
N ARG A 243 5.90 -3.34 -3.34
CA ARG A 243 6.10 -3.69 -1.94
C ARG A 243 7.51 -4.19 -1.72
N ILE A 244 8.17 -3.59 -0.75
CA ILE A 244 9.58 -3.84 -0.46
C ILE A 244 9.67 -4.72 0.77
N TYR A 245 10.24 -5.90 0.62
CA TYR A 245 10.39 -6.86 1.72
C TYR A 245 11.85 -7.04 2.11
N ARG A 246 12.06 -7.31 3.41
CA ARG A 246 13.35 -7.67 4.01
C ARG A 246 13.20 -8.92 4.85
N HIS A 247 14.21 -9.80 4.80
CA HIS A 247 14.22 -11.01 5.62
C HIS A 247 15.66 -11.46 5.94
N GLY A 248 15.84 -12.28 6.98
CA GLY A 248 17.15 -12.86 7.33
C GLY A 248 17.59 -14.01 6.42
N GLU A 249 16.64 -14.56 5.64
CA GLU A 249 16.83 -15.69 4.72
C GLU A 249 16.33 -15.33 3.31
N PRO A 250 16.73 -16.05 2.24
CA PRO A 250 16.24 -15.81 0.89
C PRO A 250 14.71 -15.74 0.84
N ILE A 251 14.17 -14.67 0.27
CA ILE A 251 12.72 -14.47 0.19
C ILE A 251 12.15 -15.25 -1.00
N THR A 252 11.18 -16.09 -0.71
CA THR A 252 10.45 -16.97 -1.63
C THR A 252 8.94 -16.81 -1.42
N ALA A 253 8.13 -17.38 -2.30
CA ALA A 253 6.68 -17.42 -2.10
C ALA A 253 6.30 -18.09 -0.76
N ALA A 254 7.06 -19.12 -0.35
CA ALA A 254 6.75 -19.93 0.82
C ALA A 254 6.99 -19.20 2.15
N ASN A 255 7.94 -18.27 2.22
CA ASN A 255 8.29 -17.52 3.43
C ASN A 255 7.97 -16.01 3.35
N LEU A 256 7.37 -15.52 2.27
CA LEU A 256 7.03 -14.10 2.12
C LEU A 256 6.24 -13.54 3.31
N ARG A 257 5.32 -14.33 3.88
CA ARG A 257 4.51 -13.95 5.05
C ARG A 257 5.34 -13.71 6.33
N GLN A 258 6.57 -14.21 6.39
CA GLN A 258 7.51 -13.99 7.49
C GLN A 258 8.44 -12.80 7.23
N ALA A 259 8.52 -12.32 5.99
CA ALA A 259 9.32 -11.17 5.62
C ALA A 259 8.71 -9.87 6.14
N GLU A 260 9.57 -8.97 6.60
CA GLU A 260 9.19 -7.63 7.02
C GLU A 260 8.81 -6.81 5.78
N LEU A 261 7.57 -6.31 5.72
CA LEU A 261 7.18 -5.30 4.73
C LEU A 261 7.76 -3.94 5.17
N LEU A 262 8.79 -3.48 4.47
CA LEU A 262 9.49 -2.24 4.80
C LEU A 262 8.72 -0.99 4.39
N ASP A 263 8.19 -0.98 3.17
CA ASP A 263 7.45 0.13 2.60
C ASP A 263 6.67 -0.32 1.35
N GLU A 264 5.76 0.53 0.91
CA GLU A 264 5.12 0.47 -0.39
C GLU A 264 5.41 1.77 -1.15
N VAL A 265 5.99 1.66 -2.34
CA VAL A 265 6.28 2.81 -3.22
C VAL A 265 5.35 2.80 -4.43
N PRO A 266 4.81 3.95 -4.86
CA PRO A 266 3.99 4.02 -6.07
C PRO A 266 4.84 3.83 -7.33
N GLN A 267 4.17 3.59 -8.46
CA GLN A 267 4.77 3.73 -9.79
C GLN A 267 5.37 5.12 -10.01
N LEU A 268 6.36 5.22 -10.90
CA LEU A 268 7.09 6.46 -11.20
C LEU A 268 7.92 6.98 -10.03
N SER A 269 8.30 6.07 -9.11
CA SER A 269 9.05 6.41 -7.88
C SER A 269 10.39 7.10 -8.13
N ALA A 270 10.97 6.96 -9.32
CA ALA A 270 12.22 7.61 -9.71
C ALA A 270 12.05 9.01 -10.32
N LEU A 271 10.83 9.50 -10.58
CA LEU A 271 10.61 10.89 -10.96
C LEU A 271 10.70 11.78 -9.71
N ASP A 272 11.59 12.77 -9.70
CA ASP A 272 11.70 13.71 -8.58
C ASP A 272 10.76 14.90 -8.78
N GLU A 273 9.52 14.71 -8.33
CA GLU A 273 8.48 15.72 -8.47
C GLU A 273 8.69 16.99 -7.63
N ARG A 274 9.75 17.03 -6.81
CA ARG A 274 10.10 18.22 -6.02
C ARG A 274 10.99 19.17 -6.82
N MET A 275 11.69 18.65 -7.82
CA MET A 275 12.58 19.43 -8.69
C MET A 275 11.77 20.07 -9.81
N ILE A 276 11.35 21.31 -9.59
CA ILE A 276 10.48 22.04 -10.52
C ILE A 276 11.27 23.07 -11.33
N ARG A 277 10.97 23.17 -12.63
CA ARG A 277 11.47 24.29 -13.45
C ARG A 277 10.48 25.44 -13.37
N SER A 278 10.97 26.61 -12.99
CA SER A 278 10.18 27.84 -12.92
C SER A 278 10.67 28.84 -13.96
N LYS A 279 9.73 29.58 -14.57
CA LYS A 279 10.01 30.65 -15.53
C LYS A 279 9.82 32.01 -14.87
N TRP A 280 10.83 32.86 -14.97
CA TRP A 280 10.84 34.21 -14.42
C TRP A 280 10.81 35.27 -15.53
N LYS A 281 10.23 36.44 -15.26
CA LYS A 281 10.31 37.65 -16.10
C LYS A 281 10.71 38.83 -15.21
N GLY A 282 12.00 39.13 -15.16
CA GLY A 282 12.57 39.99 -14.11
C GLY A 282 12.40 39.32 -12.75
N GLU A 283 11.98 40.09 -11.74
CA GLU A 283 11.71 39.60 -10.39
C GLU A 283 10.37 38.87 -10.25
N ARG A 284 9.58 38.79 -11.33
CA ARG A 284 8.25 38.16 -11.30
C ARG A 284 8.30 36.70 -11.74
N LEU A 285 7.79 35.82 -10.90
CA LEU A 285 7.53 34.43 -11.24
C LEU A 285 6.38 34.34 -12.24
N LYS A 286 6.66 33.94 -13.47
CA LYS A 286 5.68 33.85 -14.57
C LYS A 286 4.96 32.50 -14.56
N GLU A 287 5.71 31.43 -14.32
CA GLU A 287 5.20 30.06 -14.37
C GLU A 287 5.96 29.19 -13.37
N VAL A 288 5.22 28.49 -12.52
CA VAL A 288 5.71 27.43 -11.64
C VAL A 288 5.43 26.12 -12.34
N ARG A 289 6.44 25.23 -12.45
CA ARG A 289 6.35 23.98 -13.22
C ARG A 289 5.99 24.25 -14.67
N VAL A 290 6.97 24.77 -15.41
CA VAL A 290 6.85 24.92 -16.87
C VAL A 290 6.40 23.59 -17.46
N LYS A 291 5.19 23.58 -18.04
CA LYS A 291 4.51 22.33 -18.46
C LYS A 291 5.35 21.44 -19.37
N THR A 292 6.09 22.08 -20.28
CA THR A 292 6.94 21.43 -21.28
C THR A 292 8.33 21.08 -20.76
N ALA A 293 8.67 21.45 -19.52
CA ALA A 293 9.95 21.07 -18.94
C ALA A 293 9.94 19.58 -18.56
N PRO A 294 11.06 18.87 -18.76
CA PRO A 294 11.19 17.51 -18.32
C PRO A 294 11.12 17.42 -16.80
N VAL A 295 10.51 16.35 -16.29
CA VAL A 295 10.54 15.98 -14.87
C VAL A 295 11.86 15.29 -14.59
N PRO A 296 12.71 15.83 -13.70
CA PRO A 296 14.00 15.23 -13.38
C PRO A 296 13.84 13.83 -12.78
N ARG A 297 14.85 12.98 -12.98
CA ARG A 297 14.91 11.64 -12.40
C ARG A 297 15.90 11.61 -11.24
N VAL A 298 15.60 10.80 -10.23
CA VAL A 298 16.46 10.59 -9.07
C VAL A 298 17.82 10.04 -9.52
N LEU A 299 18.88 10.52 -8.88
CA LEU A 299 20.24 10.03 -9.08
C LEU A 299 20.64 9.14 -7.89
N VAL A 300 20.88 7.87 -8.14
CA VAL A 300 21.44 6.94 -7.12
C VAL A 300 22.95 6.77 -7.27
N GLU A 301 23.51 7.20 -8.40
CA GLU A 301 24.94 7.32 -8.67
C GLU A 301 25.25 8.79 -9.00
N PRO A 302 26.45 9.32 -8.65
CA PRO A 302 26.79 10.70 -8.94
C PRO A 302 26.61 11.03 -10.43
N LYS A 303 25.83 12.08 -10.70
CA LYS A 303 25.58 12.63 -12.05
C LYS A 303 24.95 11.66 -13.05
N LYS A 304 24.37 10.55 -12.58
CA LYS A 304 23.68 9.58 -13.44
C LYS A 304 22.24 9.40 -12.99
N GLU A 305 21.33 9.93 -13.79
CA GLU A 305 19.91 9.73 -13.61
C GLU A 305 19.55 8.25 -13.80
N LEU A 306 18.54 7.80 -13.05
CA LEU A 306 17.92 6.53 -13.35
C LEU A 306 17.21 6.57 -14.72
N PRO A 307 17.25 5.49 -15.52
CA PRO A 307 16.47 5.41 -16.75
C PRO A 307 14.96 5.47 -16.48
N LEU A 308 14.17 5.92 -17.46
CA LEU A 308 12.71 5.74 -17.42
C LEU A 308 12.36 4.25 -17.37
N GLY A 309 11.28 3.90 -16.68
CA GLY A 309 10.95 2.51 -16.41
C GLY A 309 11.68 1.88 -15.22
N VAL A 310 12.52 2.64 -14.51
CA VAL A 310 13.20 2.16 -13.30
C VAL A 310 12.59 2.83 -12.07
N GLY A 311 12.13 2.03 -11.12
CA GLY A 311 11.66 2.47 -9.82
C GLY A 311 12.81 2.51 -8.81
N VAL A 312 12.63 3.28 -7.75
CA VAL A 312 13.62 3.46 -6.69
C VAL A 312 12.97 3.42 -5.31
N PHE A 313 13.66 2.76 -4.38
CA PHE A 313 13.38 2.83 -2.95
C PHE A 313 14.69 3.08 -2.21
N VAL A 314 14.68 4.03 -1.27
CA VAL A 314 15.84 4.37 -0.45
C VAL A 314 15.40 4.40 1.01
N ARG A 315 16.18 3.78 1.88
CA ARG A 315 15.99 3.86 3.33
C ARG A 315 17.32 3.99 4.05
N SER A 316 17.33 4.61 5.21
CA SER A 316 18.45 4.47 6.13
C SER A 316 18.44 3.06 6.73
N SER A 317 19.62 2.47 6.86
CA SER A 317 19.76 1.26 7.68
C SER A 317 19.58 1.64 9.15
N VAL A 318 18.82 0.82 9.86
CA VAL A 318 18.56 0.96 11.29
C VAL A 318 19.18 -0.18 12.10
N LYS A 319 19.68 -1.20 11.39
CA LYS A 319 20.19 -2.44 11.98
C LYS A 319 21.20 -3.07 11.03
N GLU A 320 22.43 -3.17 11.51
CA GLU A 320 23.51 -3.89 10.84
C GLU A 320 23.18 -5.37 10.68
N GLY A 321 23.68 -5.97 9.60
CA GLY A 321 23.57 -7.41 9.38
C GLY A 321 23.42 -7.79 7.93
N ARG A 322 23.09 -9.07 7.72
CA ARG A 322 22.97 -9.69 6.39
C ARG A 322 21.50 -9.94 6.09
N PHE A 323 20.97 -9.26 5.08
CA PHE A 323 19.54 -9.30 4.77
C PHE A 323 19.28 -9.57 3.31
N TYR A 324 18.22 -10.34 3.05
CA TYR A 324 17.69 -10.57 1.73
C TYR A 324 16.56 -9.57 1.46
N TYR A 325 16.49 -9.13 0.21
CA TYR A 325 15.52 -8.15 -0.24
C TYR A 325 14.71 -8.71 -1.39
N ALA A 326 13.42 -8.38 -1.42
CA ALA A 326 12.55 -8.68 -2.54
C ALA A 326 11.62 -7.50 -2.83
N VAL A 327 11.21 -7.40 -4.09
CA VAL A 327 10.23 -6.42 -4.56
C VAL A 327 9.13 -7.17 -5.28
N THR A 328 7.88 -6.92 -4.89
CA THR A 328 6.71 -7.45 -5.58
C THR A 328 5.90 -6.29 -6.18
N ALA A 329 5.25 -6.53 -7.31
CA ALA A 329 4.26 -5.61 -7.84
C ALA A 329 2.87 -5.93 -7.27
N ALA A 330 2.13 -4.87 -6.94
CA ALA A 330 0.70 -4.92 -6.70
C ALA A 330 -0.04 -4.02 -7.69
N LEU A 331 -1.04 -4.59 -8.35
CA LEU A 331 -1.91 -3.91 -9.33
C LEU A 331 -3.32 -3.84 -8.73
N ASP A 332 -3.83 -2.63 -8.50
CA ASP A 332 -5.15 -2.40 -7.89
C ASP A 332 -5.33 -3.19 -6.58
N GLY A 333 -4.29 -3.18 -5.75
CA GLY A 333 -4.26 -3.90 -4.47
C GLY A 333 -3.98 -5.40 -4.54
N VAL A 334 -3.98 -6.00 -5.75
CA VAL A 334 -3.65 -7.43 -5.94
C VAL A 334 -2.14 -7.59 -6.12
N GLU A 335 -1.50 -8.27 -5.17
CA GLU A 335 -0.05 -8.50 -5.16
C GLU A 335 0.35 -9.81 -5.85
N ASN A 336 1.42 -9.80 -6.66
CA ASN A 336 2.02 -11.04 -7.16
C ASN A 336 2.97 -11.64 -6.10
N THR A 337 2.47 -12.65 -5.39
CA THR A 337 3.19 -13.39 -4.34
C THR A 337 3.68 -14.78 -4.77
N ARG A 338 3.51 -15.14 -6.06
CA ARG A 338 3.88 -16.47 -6.57
C ARG A 338 5.24 -16.49 -7.26
N LYS A 339 5.58 -15.44 -7.99
CA LYS A 339 6.77 -15.41 -8.86
C LYS A 339 7.93 -14.72 -8.15
N PHE A 340 8.88 -15.53 -7.67
CA PHE A 340 10.15 -15.09 -7.09
C PHE A 340 11.31 -15.63 -7.92
N GLY A 341 12.25 -14.76 -8.26
CA GLY A 341 13.47 -15.14 -8.97
C GLY A 341 14.52 -14.02 -8.91
N PRO A 342 15.67 -14.20 -9.58
CA PRO A 342 16.78 -13.25 -9.52
C PRO A 342 16.44 -11.82 -9.95
N GLY A 343 15.35 -11.65 -10.71
CA GLY A 343 14.87 -10.33 -11.13
C GLY A 343 14.15 -9.54 -10.05
N ASN A 344 13.66 -10.16 -8.98
CA ASN A 344 12.83 -9.50 -7.97
C ASN A 344 13.06 -9.98 -6.52
N SER A 345 14.00 -10.91 -6.32
CA SER A 345 14.44 -11.36 -5.00
C SER A 345 15.94 -11.66 -5.05
N LEU A 346 16.66 -11.21 -4.03
CA LEU A 346 18.09 -11.45 -3.92
C LEU A 346 18.39 -12.92 -3.62
N SER A 347 19.34 -13.50 -4.34
CA SER A 347 19.89 -14.84 -4.03
C SER A 347 21.04 -14.80 -3.02
N LYS A 348 21.64 -13.62 -2.81
CA LYS A 348 22.71 -13.37 -1.82
C LYS A 348 22.29 -12.23 -0.90
N PRO A 349 22.59 -12.29 0.40
CA PRO A 349 22.21 -11.22 1.31
C PRO A 349 23.07 -9.97 1.05
N LEU A 350 22.45 -8.80 1.20
CA LEU A 350 23.12 -7.51 1.31
C LEU A 350 23.67 -7.37 2.74
N VAL A 351 24.89 -6.82 2.87
CA VAL A 351 25.42 -6.34 4.15
C VAL A 351 25.00 -4.88 4.32
N GLU A 352 24.19 -4.63 5.35
CA GLU A 352 23.87 -3.28 5.83
C GLU A 352 24.90 -2.81 6.84
#